data_AF-G2SN57-F1
#
_entry.id   AF-G2SN57-F1
#
_cell.length_a   1.000
_cell.length_b   1.000
_cell.length_c   1.000
_cell.angle_alpha   90.00
_cell.angle_beta   90.00
_cell.angle_gamma   90.00
#
_symmetry.space_group_name_H-M   'P 1'
#
loop_
_entity.id
_entity.type
_entity.pdbx_description
1 polymer ?
#
loop_
_entity_poly.entity_id
_entity_poly.type
_entity_poly.pdbx_seq_one_letter_code
_entity_poly.pdbx_strand_id
1 'polypeptide(L)'
;MLHIEYIKHLSALIDNPVFFAFFLAVLIDVMTGFVKSLVNKKTTSSKGIGGLIKHSTLLLIVCMLYPFCDIYGASGMADTLLIFYILFYGISIIENLGQMGIPIPTWLKKYIYKLSDEYNKGDSDEK
;
A
#
# COMPACT_ATOMS: atom_id res chain seq x y z
N MET A 1 -4.47 -16.30 27.12
CA MET A 1 -3.31 -17.01 26.53
C MET A 1 -3.07 -16.57 25.10
N LEU A 2 -3.98 -16.81 24.14
CA LEU A 2 -3.74 -16.44 22.72
C LEU A 2 -3.69 -14.93 22.43
N HIS A 3 -4.55 -14.12 23.05
CA HIS A 3 -4.54 -12.66 22.85
C HIS A 3 -3.28 -11.99 23.45
N ILE A 4 -2.66 -12.57 24.48
CA ILE A 4 -1.41 -12.07 25.06
C ILE A 4 -0.24 -12.35 24.11
N GLU A 5 -0.18 -13.56 23.56
CA GLU A 5 0.80 -13.91 22.51
C GLU A 5 0.63 -13.01 21.28
N TYR A 6 -0.61 -12.80 20.84
CA TYR A 6 -0.90 -11.90 19.72
C TYR A 6 -0.31 -10.49 19.92
N ILE A 7 -0.52 -9.87 21.10
CA ILE A 7 0.00 -8.53 21.40
C ILE A 7 1.53 -8.51 21.41
N LYS A 8 2.17 -9.58 21.91
CA LYS A 8 3.63 -9.71 21.91
C LYS A 8 4.19 -9.84 20.49
N HIS A 9 3.56 -10.63 19.64
CA HIS A 9 3.94 -10.75 18.24
C HIS A 9 3.63 -9.49 17.42
N LEU A 10 2.65 -8.68 17.83
CA LEU A 10 2.39 -7.36 17.26
C LEU A 10 3.53 -6.37 17.55
N SER A 11 4.18 -6.42 18.72
CA SER A 11 5.38 -5.61 18.94
C SER A 11 6.56 -6.07 18.06
N ALA A 12 6.72 -7.37 17.84
CA ALA A 12 7.76 -7.91 16.96
C ALA A 12 7.57 -7.51 15.49
N LEU A 13 6.34 -7.23 15.06
CA LEU A 13 6.04 -6.67 13.74
C LEU A 13 6.74 -5.32 13.51
N ILE A 14 6.76 -4.46 14.52
CA ILE A 14 7.32 -3.10 14.41
C ILE A 14 8.83 -3.18 14.16
N ASP A 15 9.51 -4.18 14.72
CA ASP A 15 10.94 -4.41 14.54
C ASP A 15 11.29 -5.18 13.25
N ASN A 16 10.28 -5.67 12.50
CA ASN A 16 10.50 -6.36 11.24
C ASN A 16 10.89 -5.35 10.12
N PRO A 17 12.04 -5.53 9.45
CA PRO A 17 12.52 -4.60 8.42
C PRO A 17 11.63 -4.54 7.18
N VAL A 18 10.99 -5.66 6.81
CA VAL A 18 10.05 -5.74 5.69
C VAL A 18 8.77 -4.96 6.01
N PHE A 19 8.27 -5.08 7.25
CA PHE A 19 7.13 -4.29 7.69
C PHE A 19 7.46 -2.79 7.73
N PHE A 20 8.64 -2.42 8.21
CA PHE A 20 9.07 -1.01 8.19
C PHE A 20 9.15 -0.45 6.76
N ALA A 21 9.70 -1.23 5.82
CA ALA A 21 9.72 -0.86 4.41
C ALA A 21 8.31 -0.72 3.81
N PHE A 22 7.40 -1.62 4.18
CA PHE A 22 5.99 -1.55 3.80
C PHE A 22 5.31 -0.29 4.32
N PHE A 23 5.46 0.01 5.62
CA PHE A 23 4.94 1.23 6.21
C PHE A 23 5.48 2.48 5.52
N LEU A 24 6.78 2.52 5.22
CA LEU A 24 7.40 3.64 4.51
C LEU A 24 6.83 3.78 3.08
N ALA A 25 6.61 2.68 2.38
CA ALA A 25 5.99 2.70 1.05
C ALA A 25 4.56 3.28 1.10
N VAL A 26 3.75 2.89 2.09
CA VAL A 26 2.41 3.47 2.30
C VAL A 26 2.49 4.96 2.59
N LEU A 27 3.41 5.38 3.46
CA LEU A 27 3.59 6.78 3.83
C LEU A 27 3.96 7.64 2.61
N ILE A 28 4.93 7.18 1.81
CA ILE A 28 5.36 7.86 0.58
C ILE A 28 4.21 7.92 -0.43
N ASP A 29 3.44 6.84 -0.58
CA ASP A 29 2.31 6.82 -1.50
C ASP A 29 1.22 7.83 -1.11
N VAL A 30 0.85 7.89 0.17
CA VAL A 30 -0.10 8.90 0.69
C VAL A 30 0.43 10.32 0.47
N MET A 31 1.71 10.56 0.78
CA MET A 31 2.32 11.87 0.57
C MET A 31 2.35 12.26 -0.90
N THR A 32 2.77 11.36 -1.80
CA THR A 32 2.82 11.64 -3.24
C THR A 32 1.42 11.81 -3.84
N GLY A 33 0.43 11.05 -3.38
CA GLY A 33 -0.97 11.21 -3.76
C GLY A 33 -1.55 12.56 -3.34
N PHE A 34 -1.20 13.04 -2.14
CA PHE A 34 -1.58 14.38 -1.67
C PHE A 34 -0.92 15.49 -2.51
N VAL A 35 0.39 15.42 -2.73
CA VAL A 35 1.13 16.40 -3.55
C VAL A 35 0.58 16.45 -4.97
N LYS A 36 0.34 15.29 -5.59
CA LYS A 36 -0.29 15.17 -6.91
C LYS A 36 -1.63 15.89 -6.99
N SER A 37 -2.46 15.77 -5.95
CA SER A 37 -3.77 16.42 -5.88
C SER A 37 -3.64 17.95 -5.87
N LEU A 38 -2.64 18.47 -5.14
CA LEU A 38 -2.32 19.90 -5.11
C LEU A 38 -1.81 20.41 -6.47
N VAL A 39 -0.87 19.70 -7.10
CA VAL A 39 -0.29 20.07 -8.41
C VAL A 39 -1.37 20.14 -9.48
N ASN A 40 -2.27 19.14 -9.51
CA ASN A 40 -3.31 19.06 -10.53
C ASN A 40 -4.54 19.96 -10.25
N LYS A 41 -4.57 20.72 -9.15
CA LYS A 41 -5.72 21.56 -8.71
C LYS A 41 -7.07 20.82 -8.70
N LYS A 42 -7.05 19.49 -8.62
CA LYS A 42 -8.24 18.62 -8.64
C LYS A 42 -8.43 18.01 -7.25
N THR A 43 -8.60 18.85 -6.25
CA THR A 43 -8.96 18.42 -4.89
C THR A 43 -10.46 18.19 -4.79
N THR A 44 -10.94 17.02 -5.20
CA THR A 44 -12.28 16.58 -4.78
C THR A 44 -12.12 15.79 -3.48
N SER A 45 -12.70 16.29 -2.38
CA SER A 45 -12.60 15.69 -1.04
C SER A 45 -12.98 14.20 -1.04
N SER A 46 -13.98 13.83 -1.85
CA SER A 46 -14.42 12.44 -2.03
C SER A 46 -13.33 11.50 -2.57
N LYS A 47 -12.46 11.94 -3.49
CA LYS A 47 -11.37 11.11 -4.01
C LYS A 47 -10.23 10.95 -2.99
N GLY A 48 -9.95 11.99 -2.21
CA GLY A 48 -8.93 11.95 -1.16
C GLY A 48 -9.31 11.01 -0.01
N ILE A 49 -10.57 11.03 0.42
CA ILE A 49 -11.09 10.13 1.47
C ILE A 49 -11.07 8.68 0.99
N GLY A 50 -11.45 8.41 -0.27
CA GLY A 50 -11.40 7.06 -0.83
C GLY A 50 -10.00 6.45 -0.84
N GLY A 51 -8.97 7.22 -1.20
CA GLY A 51 -7.58 6.79 -1.13
C GLY A 51 -7.13 6.45 0.29
N LEU A 52 -7.41 7.34 1.24
CA LEU A 52 -7.07 7.13 2.65
C LEU A 52 -7.73 5.88 3.25
N ILE A 53 -8.99 5.60 2.89
CA ILE A 53 -9.69 4.38 3.33
C ILE A 53 -8.97 3.14 2.78
N LYS A 54 -8.63 3.12 1.48
CA LYS A 54 -7.92 1.97 0.87
C LYS A 54 -6.60 1.68 1.55
N HIS A 55 -5.78 2.70 1.81
CA HIS A 55 -4.49 2.52 2.48
C HIS A 55 -4.65 2.08 3.95
N SER A 56 -5.64 2.63 4.65
CA SER A 56 -5.91 2.28 6.05
C SER A 56 -6.41 0.84 6.20
N THR A 57 -7.31 0.38 5.32
CA THR A 57 -7.80 -1.00 5.31
C THR A 57 -6.66 -1.99 5.12
N LEU A 58 -5.73 -1.69 4.22
CA LEU A 58 -4.63 -2.59 3.91
C LEU A 58 -3.62 -2.70 5.05
N LEU A 59 -3.34 -1.58 5.74
CA LEU A 59 -2.57 -1.57 6.99
C LEU A 59 -3.25 -2.41 8.08
N LEU A 60 -4.57 -2.30 8.24
CA LEU A 60 -5.33 -3.08 9.22
C LEU A 60 -5.26 -4.58 8.94
N ILE A 61 -5.39 -4.99 7.67
CA ILE A 61 -5.27 -6.40 7.27
C ILE A 61 -3.89 -6.95 7.64
N VAL A 62 -2.82 -6.21 7.33
CA VAL A 62 -1.44 -6.64 7.63
C VAL A 62 -1.20 -6.76 9.14
N CYS A 63 -1.60 -5.75 9.92
CA CYS A 63 -1.48 -5.77 11.38
C CYS A 63 -2.28 -6.90 12.02
N MET A 64 -3.37 -7.33 11.38
CA MET A 64 -4.15 -8.48 11.81
C MET A 64 -3.48 -9.81 11.44
N LEU A 65 -3.02 -9.96 10.20
CA LEU A 65 -2.59 -11.24 9.65
C LEU A 65 -1.19 -11.66 10.13
N TYR A 66 -0.26 -10.71 10.21
CA TYR A 66 1.14 -11.01 10.50
C TYR A 66 1.36 -11.71 11.85
N PRO A 67 0.77 -11.25 12.98
CA PRO A 67 0.96 -11.93 14.26
C PRO A 67 0.45 -13.38 14.24
N PHE A 68 -0.62 -13.67 13.48
CA PHE A 68 -1.06 -15.05 13.31
C PHE A 68 -0.05 -15.88 12.52
N CYS A 69 0.45 -15.37 11.38
CA CYS A 69 1.47 -16.05 10.61
C CYS A 69 2.73 -16.33 11.45
N ASP A 70 3.15 -15.37 12.27
CA ASP A 70 4.33 -15.52 13.13
C ASP A 70 4.10 -16.56 14.24
N ILE A 71 2.93 -16.53 14.90
CA ILE A 71 2.54 -17.53 15.92
C ILE A 71 2.56 -18.97 15.36
N TYR A 72 2.15 -19.16 14.11
CA TYR A 72 2.14 -20.47 13.45
C TYR A 72 3.47 -20.82 12.75
N GLY A 73 4.52 -20.01 12.92
CA GLY A 73 5.84 -20.26 12.33
C GLY A 73 5.92 -20.02 10.81
N ALA A 74 4.96 -19.27 10.26
CA ALA A 74 4.84 -18.92 8.85
C ALA A 74 5.24 -17.45 8.57
N SER A 75 6.15 -16.88 9.35
CA SER A 75 6.61 -15.49 9.21
C SER A 75 7.13 -15.16 7.81
N GLY A 76 7.83 -16.08 7.15
CA GLY A 76 8.28 -15.89 5.76
C GLY A 76 7.14 -15.72 4.74
N MET A 77 5.96 -16.29 5.01
CA MET A 77 4.77 -16.06 4.19
C MET A 77 4.22 -14.65 4.40
N ALA A 78 4.24 -14.16 5.64
CA ALA A 78 3.84 -12.80 5.97
C ALA A 78 4.79 -11.77 5.32
N ASP A 79 6.10 -12.01 5.37
CA ASP A 79 7.10 -11.18 4.69
C ASP A 79 6.87 -11.16 3.17
N THR A 80 6.57 -12.31 2.57
CA THR A 80 6.25 -12.38 1.13
C THR A 80 5.02 -11.54 0.79
N LEU A 81 3.98 -11.59 1.63
CA LEU A 81 2.78 -10.78 1.45
C LEU A 81 3.06 -9.28 1.61
N LEU A 82 3.91 -8.88 2.56
CA LEU A 82 4.37 -7.50 2.73
C LEU A 82 5.13 -7.01 1.49
N ILE A 83 6.06 -7.82 0.97
CA ILE A 83 6.81 -7.51 -0.25
C ILE A 83 5.87 -7.36 -1.44
N PHE A 84 4.88 -8.23 -1.57
CA PHE A 84 3.86 -8.13 -2.61
C PHE A 84 3.15 -6.77 -2.55
N TYR A 85 2.68 -6.35 -1.38
CA TYR A 85 2.02 -5.05 -1.26
C TYR A 85 2.97 -3.85 -1.41
N ILE A 86 4.24 -3.95 -0.99
CA ILE A 86 5.25 -2.93 -1.29
C ILE A 86 5.33 -2.66 -2.80
N LEU A 87 5.25 -3.70 -3.64
CA LEU A 87 5.25 -3.54 -5.10
C LEU A 87 4.00 -2.79 -5.58
N PHE A 88 2.82 -3.07 -5.03
CA PHE A 88 1.60 -2.31 -5.35
C PHE A 88 1.73 -0.83 -5.00
N TYR A 89 2.26 -0.52 -3.81
CA TYR A 89 2.52 0.86 -3.41
C TYR A 89 3.59 1.51 -4.30
N GLY A 90 4.62 0.78 -4.71
CA GLY A 90 5.61 1.26 -5.68
C GLY A 90 4.99 1.66 -7.01
N ILE A 91 4.05 0.86 -7.53
CA ILE A 91 3.30 1.17 -8.76
C ILE A 91 2.48 2.46 -8.58
N SER A 92 1.76 2.59 -7.47
CA SER A 92 0.96 3.78 -7.15
C SER A 92 1.80 5.05 -7.03
N ILE A 93 2.96 4.98 -6.36
CA ILE A 93 3.91 6.09 -6.25
C ILE A 93 4.36 6.53 -7.63
N ILE A 94 4.78 5.58 -8.49
CA ILE A 94 5.26 5.92 -9.84
C ILE A 94 4.13 6.55 -10.67
N GLU A 95 2.89 6.08 -10.55
CA GLU A 95 1.75 6.73 -11.19
C GLU A 95 1.57 8.18 -10.71
N ASN A 96 1.63 8.40 -9.39
CA ASN A 96 1.51 9.74 -8.80
C ASN A 96 2.59 10.68 -9.33
N LEU A 97 3.86 10.23 -9.39
CA LEU A 97 4.97 10.99 -9.96
C LEU A 97 4.76 11.29 -11.45
N GLY A 98 4.25 10.32 -12.21
CA GLY A 98 3.95 10.49 -13.64
C GLY A 98 2.88 11.54 -13.90
N GLN A 99 1.84 11.57 -13.08
CA GLN A 99 0.78 12.60 -13.12
C GLN A 99 1.26 13.98 -12.65
N MET A 100 2.39 14.05 -11.95
CA MET A 100 3.08 15.31 -11.61
C MET A 100 4.04 15.79 -12.71
N GLY A 101 4.18 15.03 -13.81
CA GLY A 101 5.07 15.37 -14.93
C GLY A 101 6.52 14.93 -14.73
N ILE A 102 6.81 14.11 -13.72
CA ILE A 102 8.16 13.57 -13.52
C ILE A 102 8.43 12.54 -14.64
N PRO A 103 9.59 12.63 -15.33
CA PRO A 103 9.90 11.74 -16.43
C PRO A 103 10.06 10.29 -15.93
N ILE A 104 9.21 9.40 -16.44
CA ILE A 104 9.26 7.96 -16.20
C ILE A 104 9.64 7.27 -17.52
N PRO A 105 10.52 6.25 -17.49
CA PRO A 105 10.89 5.51 -18.69
C PRO A 105 9.68 4.99 -19.47
N THR A 106 9.68 5.17 -20.78
CA THR A 106 8.54 4.82 -21.65
C THR A 106 8.17 3.34 -21.59
N TRP A 107 9.17 2.47 -21.47
CA TRP A 107 8.96 1.03 -21.31
C TRP A 107 8.17 0.72 -20.04
N LEU A 108 8.42 1.45 -18.95
CA LEU A 108 7.80 1.22 -17.64
C LEU A 108 6.37 1.77 -17.58
N LYS A 109 6.11 2.93 -18.19
CA LYS A 109 4.77 3.54 -18.26
C LYS A 109 3.71 2.56 -18.76
N LYS A 110 4.01 1.79 -19.82
CA LYS A 110 3.05 0.86 -20.43
C LYS A 110 2.52 -0.18 -19.44
N TYR A 111 3.40 -0.73 -18.60
CA TYR A 111 3.02 -1.75 -17.63
C TYR A 111 2.28 -1.14 -16.45
N ILE A 112 2.76 -0.01 -15.92
CA ILE A 112 2.18 0.66 -14.76
C ILE A 112 0.75 1.11 -15.04
N TYR A 113 0.48 1.76 -16.18
CA TYR A 113 -0.88 2.19 -16.50
C TYR A 113 -1.84 1.02 -16.71
N LYS A 114 -1.38 -0.11 -17.26
CA LYS A 114 -2.20 -1.31 -17.40
C LYS A 114 -2.58 -1.90 -16.03
N LEU A 115 -1.60 -2.03 -15.12
CA LEU A 115 -1.83 -2.51 -13.75
C LEU A 115 -2.77 -1.59 -12.97
N SER A 116 -2.60 -0.28 -13.10
CA SER A 116 -3.49 0.70 -12.47
C SER A 116 -4.91 0.65 -13.05
N ASP A 117 -5.08 0.50 -14.36
CA ASP A 117 -6.40 0.37 -14.99
C ASP A 117 -7.14 -0.89 -14.50
N GLU A 118 -6.45 -2.02 -14.40
CA GLU A 118 -7.00 -3.27 -13.83
C GLU A 118 -7.36 -3.11 -12.34
N TYR A 119 -6.51 -2.45 -11.54
CA TYR A 119 -6.78 -2.18 -10.13
C TYR A 119 -8.01 -1.26 -9.93
N ASN A 120 -8.16 -0.24 -10.77
CA ASN A 120 -9.30 0.68 -10.69
C ASN A 120 -10.60 0.09 -11.28
N LYS A 121 -10.54 -0.80 -12.28
CA LYS A 121 -11.73 -1.43 -12.88
C LYS A 121 -12.49 -2.32 -11.91
N GLY A 122 -11.77 -3.04 -11.03
CA GLY A 122 -12.40 -3.84 -9.97
C GLY A 122 -13.24 -3.04 -8.97
N ASP A 123 -13.06 -1.71 -8.92
CA ASP A 123 -13.78 -0.78 -8.04
C ASP A 123 -15.09 -0.25 -8.68
N SER A 124 -15.29 -0.45 -9.99
CA SER A 124 -16.42 0.08 -10.78
C SER A 124 -17.50 -0.94 -11.13
N ASP A 125 -17.22 -2.25 -11.04
CA ASP A 125 -18.19 -3.31 -11.34
C ASP A 125 -19.08 -3.70 -10.13
N GLU A 126 -18.89 -3.05 -8.96
CA GLU A 126 -19.73 -3.20 -7.75
C GLU A 126 -20.75 -2.06 -7.53
N LYS A 127 -21.05 -1.25 -8.56
CA LYS A 127 -22.08 -0.20 -8.47
C LYS A 127 -23.36 -0.52 -9.23
#